data_AF-A0A6G1J226-F1
#
_entry.id   AF-A0A6G1J226-F1
#
_cell.length_a   1.000
_cell.length_b   1.000
_cell.length_c   1.000
_cell.angle_alpha   90.00
_cell.angle_beta   90.00
_cell.angle_gamma   90.00
#
_symmetry.space_group_name_H-M   'P 1'
#
loop_
_entity.id
_entity.type
_entity.pdbx_description
1 polymer ?
#
loop_
_entity_poly.entity_id
_entity_poly.type
_entity_poly.pdbx_seq_one_letter_code
_entity_poly.pdbx_strand_id
1 'polypeptide(L)'
;MDPLSIGSAVVGLIAAASRIGPVLYHFIANTRDAPSSAAQLFSEMQGITAVLQQLQAYLIDASESSAGRRAMLSLRNIMTSLTACVTTYSRLERLVGKCVEEGQLKRVKWLLHEREISELAQKVQGEKLNLVFMLTILQCESQREAEMSMQLLNQNVERLNSSNEDIKHRIDTFSIDHASPTLGKSPETDATCVSPLHVPAYEVDLSGSRVYRRVRPRASVWSVGSTDRVSMALSVFSNLTVDDVSNVSVLCLPIWSSDISNASHYRFRQ
;
A
#
# COMPACT_ATOMS: atom_id res chain seq x y z
N MET A 1 7.53 -0.47 -16.20
CA MET A 1 7.37 -1.35 -15.03
C MET A 1 6.15 -0.87 -14.30
N ASP A 2 5.16 -1.73 -14.13
CA ASP A 2 3.91 -1.31 -13.49
C ASP A 2 4.04 -1.29 -11.98
N PRO A 3 3.31 -0.40 -11.30
CA PRO A 3 3.30 -0.33 -9.84
C PRO A 3 2.66 -1.57 -9.20
N LEU A 4 3.01 -1.81 -7.94
CA LEU A 4 2.54 -2.97 -7.17
C LEU A 4 1.04 -2.86 -6.84
N SER A 5 0.22 -3.89 -7.06
CA SER A 5 -1.20 -3.83 -6.67
C SER A 5 -1.44 -4.10 -5.19
N ILE A 6 -2.58 -3.65 -4.62
CA ILE A 6 -2.95 -3.92 -3.22
C ILE A 6 -3.00 -5.42 -2.94
N GLY A 7 -3.65 -6.20 -3.81
CA GLY A 7 -3.73 -7.65 -3.64
C GLY A 7 -2.36 -8.33 -3.70
N SER A 8 -1.51 -7.93 -4.64
CA SER A 8 -0.15 -8.47 -4.76
C SER A 8 0.77 -8.01 -3.63
N ALA A 9 0.55 -6.83 -3.06
CA ALA A 9 1.25 -6.34 -1.88
C ALA A 9 0.91 -7.17 -0.64
N VAL A 10 -0.37 -7.45 -0.38
CA VAL A 10 -0.79 -8.31 0.74
C VAL A 10 -0.17 -9.70 0.63
N VAL A 11 -0.30 -10.34 -0.54
CA VAL A 11 0.28 -11.67 -0.79
C VAL A 11 1.80 -11.65 -0.68
N GLY A 12 2.45 -10.63 -1.24
CA GLY A 12 3.91 -10.51 -1.20
C GLY A 12 4.46 -10.19 0.18
N LEU A 13 3.72 -9.46 1.03
CA LEU A 13 4.06 -9.24 2.43
C LEU A 13 4.00 -10.53 3.24
N ILE A 14 2.95 -11.34 3.04
CA ILE A 14 2.84 -12.66 3.68
C ILE A 14 4.00 -13.57 3.23
N ALA A 15 4.35 -13.54 1.93
CA ALA A 15 5.49 -14.29 1.41
C ALA A 15 6.85 -13.79 1.95
N ALA A 16 7.02 -12.47 2.11
CA ALA A 16 8.22 -11.90 2.70
C ALA A 16 8.35 -12.31 4.18
N ALA A 17 7.24 -12.31 4.93
CA ALA A 17 7.20 -12.75 6.32
C ALA A 17 7.57 -14.24 6.47
N SER A 18 7.04 -15.10 5.60
CA SER A 18 7.30 -16.54 5.65
C SER A 18 8.75 -16.91 5.32
N ARG A 19 9.49 -16.05 4.61
CA ARG A 19 10.92 -16.25 4.35
C ARG A 19 11.79 -15.94 5.57
N ILE A 20 11.46 -14.89 6.31
CA ILE A 20 12.26 -14.43 7.46
C ILE A 20 11.90 -15.22 8.73
N GLY A 21 10.62 -15.61 8.88
CA GLY A 21 10.10 -16.29 10.07
C GLY A 21 10.89 -17.53 10.51
N PRO A 22 11.13 -18.54 9.64
CA PRO A 22 11.87 -19.74 10.01
C PRO A 22 13.32 -19.46 10.43
N VAL A 23 13.95 -18.47 9.78
CA VAL A 23 15.33 -18.05 10.07
C VAL A 23 15.41 -17.44 11.48
N LEU A 24 14.46 -16.56 11.82
CA LEU A 24 14.35 -15.98 13.17
C LEU A 24 14.01 -17.04 14.22
N TYR A 25 13.05 -17.92 13.94
CA TYR A 25 12.65 -18.98 14.86
C TYR A 25 13.83 -19.90 15.20
N HIS A 26 14.56 -20.37 14.18
CA HIS A 26 15.75 -21.19 14.38
C HIS A 26 16.83 -20.46 15.18
N PHE A 27 17.03 -19.16 14.92
CA PHE A 27 17.97 -18.34 15.69
C PHE A 27 17.58 -18.21 17.16
N ILE A 28 16.29 -18.00 17.45
CA ILE A 28 15.77 -17.91 18.82
C ILE A 28 15.89 -19.24 19.55
N ALA A 29 15.54 -20.35 18.88
CA ALA A 29 15.55 -21.68 19.47
C ALA A 29 16.96 -22.23 19.74
N ASN A 30 17.93 -21.92 18.87
CA ASN A 30 19.27 -22.54 18.90
C ASN A 30 20.37 -21.64 19.47
N THR A 31 20.08 -20.37 19.77
CA THR A 31 21.06 -19.46 20.36
C THR A 31 20.85 -19.37 21.87
N ARG A 32 21.88 -19.74 22.64
CA ARG A 32 21.90 -19.51 24.09
C ARG A 32 21.80 -18.01 24.35
N ASP A 33 20.78 -17.60 25.13
CA ASP A 33 20.40 -16.21 25.40
C ASP A 33 20.10 -15.38 24.15
N ALA A 34 19.24 -15.88 23.26
CA ALA A 34 18.80 -15.13 22.09
C ALA A 34 18.31 -13.71 22.47
N PRO A 35 18.69 -12.67 21.69
CA PRO A 35 18.33 -11.30 22.02
C PRO A 35 16.81 -11.11 21.98
N SER A 36 16.27 -10.42 22.99
CA SER A 36 14.83 -10.16 23.11
C SER A 36 14.27 -9.39 21.91
N SER A 37 15.10 -8.59 21.24
CA SER A 37 14.80 -7.93 19.97
C SER A 37 14.43 -8.89 18.85
N ALA A 38 15.05 -10.08 18.78
CA ALA A 38 14.70 -11.11 17.79
C ALA A 38 13.34 -11.76 18.07
N ALA A 39 13.07 -12.06 19.34
CA ALA A 39 11.78 -12.60 19.76
C ALA A 39 10.64 -11.60 19.54
N GLN A 40 10.87 -10.33 19.88
CA GLN A 40 9.93 -9.25 19.61
C GLN A 40 9.66 -9.13 18.12
N LEU A 41 10.70 -9.04 17.29
CA LEU A 41 10.52 -8.96 15.84
C LEU A 41 9.73 -10.15 15.29
N PHE A 42 10.06 -11.37 15.73
CA PHE A 42 9.34 -12.57 15.31
C PHE A 42 7.85 -12.49 15.68
N SER A 43 7.52 -12.09 16.92
CA SER A 43 6.11 -11.91 17.33
C SER A 43 5.38 -10.84 16.52
N GLU A 44 6.04 -9.72 16.20
CA GLU A 44 5.45 -8.63 15.43
C GLU A 44 5.20 -9.05 13.98
N MET A 45 6.12 -9.80 13.37
CA MET A 45 5.96 -10.34 12.02
C MET A 45 4.81 -11.35 11.93
N GLN A 46 4.67 -12.22 12.94
CA GLN A 46 3.54 -13.14 13.03
C GLN A 46 2.22 -12.38 13.19
N GLY A 47 2.22 -11.33 14.01
CA GLY A 47 1.07 -10.45 14.22
C GLY A 47 0.61 -9.76 12.92
N ILE A 48 1.53 -9.13 12.18
CA ILE A 48 1.20 -8.52 10.88
C ILE A 48 0.68 -9.56 9.89
N THR A 49 1.29 -10.75 9.84
CA THR A 49 0.86 -11.80 8.92
C THR A 49 -0.59 -12.22 9.18
N ALA A 50 -0.96 -12.42 10.45
CA ALA A 50 -2.33 -12.76 10.83
C ALA A 50 -3.33 -11.65 10.47
N VAL A 51 -2.95 -10.38 10.72
CA VAL A 51 -3.77 -9.22 10.38
C VAL A 51 -3.93 -9.06 8.87
N LEU A 52 -2.87 -9.26 8.09
CA LEU A 52 -2.93 -9.19 6.62
C LEU A 52 -3.79 -10.31 6.03
N GLN A 53 -3.76 -11.52 6.60
CA GLN A 53 -4.65 -12.62 6.19
C GLN A 53 -6.12 -12.29 6.43
N GLN A 54 -6.45 -11.71 7.59
CA GLN A 54 -7.81 -11.26 7.86
C GLN A 54 -8.22 -10.12 6.91
N LEU A 55 -7.33 -9.15 6.69
CA LEU A 55 -7.57 -8.04 5.78
C LEU A 55 -7.77 -8.52 4.34
N GLN A 56 -7.03 -9.57 3.93
CA GLN A 56 -7.21 -10.22 2.64
C GLN A 56 -8.62 -10.75 2.46
N ALA A 57 -9.18 -11.42 3.48
CA ALA A 57 -10.56 -11.90 3.44
C ALA A 57 -11.56 -10.76 3.22
N TYR A 58 -11.39 -9.62 3.90
CA TYR A 58 -12.29 -8.47 3.73
C TYR A 58 -12.10 -7.69 2.41
N LEU A 59 -10.88 -7.61 1.89
CA LEU A 59 -10.58 -6.86 0.65
C LEU A 59 -10.82 -7.67 -0.62
N ILE A 60 -10.73 -9.00 -0.55
CA ILE A 60 -10.86 -9.91 -1.71
C ILE A 60 -12.22 -10.62 -1.70
N ASP A 61 -12.73 -11.00 -0.52
CA ASP A 61 -13.95 -11.80 -0.35
C ASP A 61 -15.06 -10.94 0.31
N ALA A 62 -15.46 -9.87 -0.39
CA ALA A 62 -16.30 -8.76 0.09
C ALA A 62 -17.76 -9.12 0.47
N SER A 63 -18.00 -10.31 1.02
CA SER A 63 -19.32 -10.90 1.25
C SER A 63 -19.92 -10.61 2.64
N GLU A 64 -19.15 -10.19 3.65
CA GLU A 64 -19.67 -10.11 5.04
C GLU A 64 -19.69 -8.73 5.71
N SER A 65 -18.97 -7.72 5.21
CA SER A 65 -18.97 -6.39 5.85
C SER A 65 -20.10 -5.50 5.32
N SER A 66 -20.78 -4.76 6.21
CA SER A 66 -21.82 -3.82 5.81
C SER A 66 -21.22 -2.67 4.98
N ALA A 67 -21.89 -2.30 3.88
CA ALA A 67 -21.47 -1.20 3.00
C ALA A 67 -21.13 0.08 3.76
N GLY A 68 -21.89 0.38 4.83
CA GLY A 68 -21.63 1.52 5.72
C GLY A 68 -20.28 1.49 6.42
N ARG A 69 -19.73 0.33 6.80
CA ARG A 69 -18.41 0.22 7.43
C ARG A 69 -17.27 0.33 6.43
N ARG A 70 -17.47 -0.19 5.22
CA ARG A 70 -16.53 0.00 4.10
C ARG A 70 -16.43 1.47 3.71
N ALA A 71 -17.55 2.19 3.78
CA ALA A 71 -17.59 3.63 3.55
C ALA A 71 -16.82 4.45 4.60
N MET A 72 -16.56 3.90 5.79
CA MET A 72 -15.74 4.58 6.79
C MET A 72 -14.25 4.49 6.42
N LEU A 73 -13.80 3.38 5.83
CA LEU A 73 -12.40 3.20 5.49
C LEU A 73 -12.02 3.97 4.22
N SER A 74 -11.23 5.04 4.40
CA SER A 74 -10.57 5.70 3.28
C SER A 74 -9.54 4.78 2.64
N LEU A 75 -9.62 4.64 1.32
CA LEU A 75 -8.68 3.87 0.53
C LEU A 75 -7.23 4.35 0.71
N ARG A 76 -7.05 5.65 0.92
CA ARG A 76 -5.74 6.27 1.24
C ARG A 76 -5.08 5.64 2.46
N ASN A 77 -5.85 5.32 3.50
CA ASN A 77 -5.30 4.74 4.73
C ASN A 77 -4.77 3.33 4.48
N ILE A 78 -5.48 2.52 3.69
CA ILE A 78 -5.03 1.18 3.27
C ILE A 78 -3.75 1.28 2.44
N MET A 79 -3.74 2.16 1.44
CA MET A 79 -2.57 2.33 0.58
C MET A 79 -1.34 2.80 1.34
N THR A 80 -1.51 3.74 2.27
CA THR A 80 -0.43 4.27 3.11
C THR A 80 0.16 3.17 3.99
N SER A 81 -0.68 2.43 4.71
CA SER A 81 -0.21 1.36 5.59
C SER A 81 0.42 0.20 4.84
N LEU A 82 -0.14 -0.24 3.71
CA LEU A 82 0.48 -1.30 2.91
C LEU A 82 1.81 -0.84 2.30
N THR A 83 1.91 0.41 1.87
CA THR A 83 3.17 0.99 1.37
C THR A 83 4.24 1.01 2.45
N ALA A 84 3.87 1.45 3.65
CA ALA A 84 4.77 1.44 4.80
C ALA A 84 5.19 0.00 5.20
N CYS A 85 4.27 -0.97 5.19
CA CYS A 85 4.60 -2.39 5.40
C CYS A 85 5.59 -2.91 4.36
N VAL A 86 5.34 -2.69 3.06
CA VAL A 86 6.21 -3.22 1.99
C VAL A 86 7.62 -2.64 2.09
N THR A 87 7.74 -1.33 2.33
CA THR A 87 9.03 -0.66 2.46
C THR A 87 9.78 -1.08 3.74
N THR A 88 9.09 -1.17 4.88
CA THR A 88 9.68 -1.61 6.14
C THR A 88 10.15 -3.07 6.09
N TYR A 89 9.35 -3.99 5.52
CA TYR A 89 9.75 -5.38 5.32
C TYR A 89 10.93 -5.52 4.37
N SER A 90 10.99 -4.71 3.31
CA SER A 90 12.14 -4.69 2.40
C SER A 90 13.43 -4.32 3.13
N ARG A 91 13.37 -3.27 3.97
CA ARG A 91 14.52 -2.85 4.77
C ARG A 91 14.90 -3.88 5.84
N LEU A 92 13.90 -4.49 6.47
CA LEU A 92 14.09 -5.54 7.46
C LEU A 92 14.79 -6.76 6.85
N GLU A 93 14.35 -7.23 5.68
CA GLU A 93 14.95 -8.36 4.99
C GLU A 93 16.42 -8.11 4.63
N ARG A 94 16.77 -6.87 4.21
CA ARG A 94 18.17 -6.48 3.99
C ARG A 94 18.99 -6.57 5.27
N LEU A 95 18.49 -6.04 6.39
CA LEU A 95 19.22 -6.03 7.66
C LEU A 95 19.38 -7.43 8.23
N VAL A 96 18.30 -8.23 8.25
CA VAL A 96 18.37 -9.64 8.67
C VAL A 96 19.33 -10.40 7.76
N GLY A 97 19.30 -10.15 6.45
CA GLY A 97 20.24 -10.74 5.49
C GLY A 97 21.72 -10.44 5.80
N LYS A 98 22.06 -9.24 6.27
CA LYS A 98 23.44 -8.90 6.71
C LYS A 98 23.88 -9.69 7.94
N CYS A 99 22.93 -10.12 8.77
CA CYS A 99 23.20 -10.92 9.96
C CYS A 99 23.37 -12.41 9.66
N VAL A 100 23.01 -12.86 8.45
CA VAL A 100 23.16 -14.25 8.01
C VAL A 100 24.57 -14.48 7.46
N GLU A 101 25.21 -15.55 7.93
CA GLU A 101 26.49 -16.03 7.43
C GLU A 101 26.44 -17.55 7.38
N GLU A 102 26.84 -18.13 6.24
CA GLU A 102 26.75 -19.58 5.99
C GLU A 102 25.32 -20.13 6.17
N GLY A 103 24.30 -19.30 5.89
CA GLY A 103 22.89 -19.66 6.05
C GLY A 103 22.35 -19.60 7.48
N GLN A 104 23.15 -19.14 8.44
CA GLN A 104 22.72 -19.01 9.84
C GLN A 104 22.85 -17.57 10.34
N LEU A 105 21.88 -17.12 11.14
CA LEU A 105 22.00 -15.84 11.85
C LEU A 105 23.10 -15.91 12.90
N LYS A 106 24.07 -15.01 12.81
CA LYS A 106 25.15 -14.91 13.79
C LYS A 106 24.78 -13.87 14.84
N ARG A 107 24.85 -14.26 16.11
CA ARG A 107 24.57 -13.39 17.28
C ARG A 107 25.36 -12.08 17.23
N VAL A 108 26.66 -12.14 16.95
CA VAL A 108 27.52 -10.95 16.94
C VAL A 108 27.06 -9.93 15.89
N LYS A 109 26.71 -10.39 14.68
CA LYS A 109 26.20 -9.52 13.61
C LYS A 109 24.80 -8.97 13.92
N TRP A 110 23.96 -9.76 14.59
CA TRP A 110 22.68 -9.32 15.10
C TRP A 110 22.83 -8.18 16.11
N LEU A 111 23.66 -8.36 17.13
CA LEU A 111 23.91 -7.35 18.17
C LEU A 111 24.47 -6.05 17.58
N LEU A 112 25.27 -6.13 16.53
CA LEU A 112 25.79 -4.94 15.83
C LEU A 112 24.66 -4.09 15.20
N HIS A 113 23.59 -4.73 14.72
CA HIS A 113 22.44 -4.07 14.09
C HIS A 113 21.20 -4.03 15.00
N GLU A 114 21.31 -4.41 16.27
CA GLU A 114 20.17 -4.61 17.17
C GLU A 114 19.33 -3.34 17.33
N ARG A 115 19.99 -2.18 17.37
CA ARG A 115 19.32 -0.89 17.44
C ARG A 115 18.45 -0.65 16.20
N GLU A 116 19.00 -0.81 15.01
CA GLU A 116 18.25 -0.61 13.76
C GLU A 116 17.12 -1.63 13.61
N ILE A 117 17.35 -2.89 14.01
CA ILE A 117 16.34 -3.93 14.00
C ILE A 117 15.21 -3.61 14.97
N SER A 118 15.52 -3.11 16.17
CA SER A 118 14.52 -2.73 17.18
C SER A 118 13.71 -1.51 16.73
N GLU A 119 14.35 -0.51 16.11
CA GLU A 119 13.65 0.64 15.52
C GLU A 119 12.68 0.19 14.40
N LEU A 120 13.09 -0.77 13.56
CA LEU A 120 12.20 -1.35 12.55
C LEU A 120 11.09 -2.20 13.18
N ALA A 121 11.36 -2.98 14.22
CA ALA A 121 10.34 -3.76 14.92
C ALA A 121 9.26 -2.84 15.53
N GLN A 122 9.64 -1.69 16.08
CA GLN A 122 8.70 -0.67 16.55
C GLN A 122 7.88 -0.06 15.41
N LYS A 123 8.50 0.21 14.26
CA LYS A 123 7.76 0.68 13.06
C LYS A 123 6.75 -0.36 12.58
N VAL A 124 7.15 -1.63 12.51
CA VAL A 124 6.27 -2.77 12.17
C VAL A 124 5.11 -2.86 13.16
N GLN A 125 5.37 -2.72 14.46
CA GLN A 125 4.32 -2.69 15.48
C GLN A 125 3.34 -1.52 15.27
N GLY A 126 3.84 -0.33 14.91
CA GLY A 126 3.00 0.82 14.57
C GLY A 126 2.07 0.55 13.38
N GLU A 127 2.61 -0.02 12.29
CA GLU A 127 1.80 -0.38 11.12
C GLU A 127 0.80 -1.50 11.43
N LYS A 128 1.18 -2.46 12.27
CA LYS A 128 0.26 -3.51 12.76
C LYS A 128 -0.97 -2.89 13.40
N LEU A 129 -0.79 -1.90 14.27
CA LEU A 129 -1.91 -1.25 14.96
C LEU A 129 -2.87 -0.57 13.96
N ASN A 130 -2.35 0.09 12.92
CA ASN A 130 -3.21 0.67 11.87
C ASN A 130 -4.08 -0.37 11.20
N LEU A 131 -3.47 -1.48 10.78
CA LEU A 131 -4.19 -2.55 10.10
C LEU A 131 -5.20 -3.22 11.04
N VAL A 132 -4.88 -3.37 12.34
CA VAL A 132 -5.83 -3.84 13.35
C VAL A 132 -7.00 -2.87 13.50
N PHE A 133 -6.77 -1.56 13.61
CA PHE A 133 -7.87 -0.59 13.71
C PHE A 133 -8.76 -0.60 12.47
N MET A 134 -8.16 -0.74 11.28
CA MET A 134 -8.93 -0.91 10.04
C MET A 134 -9.81 -2.17 10.07
N LEU A 135 -9.28 -3.31 10.53
CA LEU A 135 -10.07 -4.53 10.73
C LEU A 135 -11.17 -4.35 11.77
N THR A 136 -10.86 -3.71 12.89
CA THR A 136 -11.84 -3.42 13.93
C THR A 136 -12.98 -2.57 13.37
N ILE A 137 -12.71 -1.53 12.57
CA ILE A 137 -13.76 -0.73 11.90
C ILE A 137 -14.67 -1.61 11.02
N LEU A 138 -14.10 -2.59 10.31
CA LEU A 138 -14.87 -3.52 9.48
C LEU A 138 -15.73 -4.48 10.32
N GLN A 139 -15.22 -4.88 11.49
CA GLN A 139 -15.82 -5.89 12.37
C GLN A 139 -16.81 -5.31 13.40
N CYS A 140 -16.66 -4.06 13.84
CA CYS A 140 -17.45 -3.46 14.90
C CYS A 140 -18.94 -3.46 14.60
N GLU A 141 -19.77 -3.97 15.51
CA GLU A 141 -21.22 -4.03 15.32
C GLU A 141 -21.90 -2.66 15.42
N SER A 142 -21.30 -1.73 16.18
CA SER A 142 -21.85 -0.41 16.51
C SER A 142 -21.11 0.74 15.84
N GLN A 143 -21.86 1.72 15.33
CA GLN A 143 -21.34 2.95 14.71
C GLN A 143 -20.42 3.75 15.66
N ARG A 144 -20.74 3.80 16.95
CA ARG A 144 -19.96 4.53 17.96
C ARG A 144 -18.57 3.92 18.17
N GLU A 145 -18.48 2.60 18.12
CA GLU A 145 -17.22 1.87 18.24
C GLU A 145 -16.35 2.07 17.00
N ALA A 146 -16.97 2.06 15.82
CA ALA A 146 -16.31 2.35 14.56
C ALA A 146 -15.76 3.79 14.49
N GLU A 147 -16.51 4.78 14.99
CA GLU A 147 -16.05 6.18 15.07
C GLU A 147 -14.83 6.35 15.98
N MET A 148 -14.81 5.69 17.15
CA MET A 148 -13.65 5.71 18.04
C MET A 148 -12.42 5.04 17.38
N SER A 149 -12.61 3.88 16.75
CA SER A 149 -11.53 3.20 16.04
C SER A 149 -10.99 4.03 14.88
N MET A 150 -11.87 4.78 14.17
CA MET A 150 -11.48 5.71 13.12
C MET A 150 -10.60 6.86 13.63
N GLN A 151 -10.95 7.45 14.77
CA GLN A 151 -10.15 8.51 15.39
C GLN A 151 -8.75 8.02 15.75
N LEU A 152 -8.66 6.80 16.31
CA LEU A 152 -7.37 6.17 16.64
C LEU A 152 -6.54 5.86 15.39
N LEU A 153 -7.17 5.37 14.32
CA LEU A 153 -6.50 5.13 13.04
C LEU A 153 -5.89 6.41 12.48
N ASN A 154 -6.65 7.50 12.39
CA ASN A 154 -6.17 8.77 11.84
C ASN A 154 -4.98 9.32 12.64
N GLN A 155 -5.03 9.25 13.97
CA GLN A 155 -3.92 9.68 14.84
C GLN A 155 -2.63 8.86 14.63
N ASN A 156 -2.73 7.56 14.38
CA ASN A 156 -1.56 6.73 14.12
C ASN A 156 -0.99 6.96 12.71
N VAL A 157 -1.85 7.09 11.70
CA VAL A 157 -1.45 7.40 10.31
C VAL A 157 -0.71 8.74 10.25
N GLU A 158 -1.21 9.77 10.95
CA GLU A 158 -0.53 11.08 11.04
C GLU A 158 0.85 10.98 11.70
N ARG A 159 0.97 10.19 12.77
CA ARG A 159 2.26 9.95 13.44
C ARG A 159 3.26 9.24 12.52
N LEU A 160 2.81 8.28 11.72
CA LEU A 160 3.67 7.54 10.79
C LEU A 160 4.07 8.37 9.57
N ASN A 161 3.17 9.21 9.05
CA ASN A 161 3.51 10.17 8.00
C ASN A 161 4.52 11.21 8.50
N SER A 162 4.37 11.68 9.74
CA SER A 162 5.34 12.61 10.35
C SER A 162 6.72 11.97 10.56
N SER A 163 6.78 10.65 10.77
CA SER A 163 8.01 9.87 10.94
C SER A 163 8.73 9.57 9.62
N ASN A 164 7.99 9.59 8.49
CA ASN A 164 8.50 9.19 7.19
C ASN A 164 8.26 10.30 6.14
N GLU A 165 9.03 11.40 6.23
CA GLU A 165 8.99 12.52 5.28
C GLU A 165 9.19 12.09 3.81
N ASP A 166 9.99 11.06 3.55
CA ASP A 166 10.17 10.50 2.20
C ASP A 166 8.88 9.83 1.67
N ILE A 167 8.16 9.09 2.52
CA ILE A 167 6.88 8.47 2.14
C ILE A 167 5.84 9.56 1.87
N LYS A 168 5.78 10.58 2.72
CA LYS A 168 4.92 11.74 2.55
C LYS A 168 5.24 12.48 1.24
N HIS A 169 6.52 12.78 0.99
CA HIS A 169 6.95 13.43 -0.24
C HIS A 169 6.64 12.58 -1.48
N ARG A 170 6.81 11.25 -1.43
CA ARG A 170 6.43 10.36 -2.53
C ARG A 170 4.92 10.31 -2.75
N ILE A 171 4.12 10.29 -1.69
CA ILE A 171 2.65 10.36 -1.74
C ILE A 171 2.18 11.71 -2.33
N ASP A 172 2.81 12.81 -1.92
CA ASP A 172 2.49 14.17 -2.36
C ASP A 172 2.99 14.41 -3.80
N THR A 173 4.18 13.94 -4.18
CA THR A 173 4.71 14.03 -5.55
C THR A 173 3.85 13.23 -6.52
N PHE A 174 3.40 12.03 -6.13
CA PHE A 174 2.38 11.27 -6.87
C PHE A 174 1.06 12.05 -7.04
N SER A 175 0.76 12.96 -6.12
CA SER A 175 -0.45 13.79 -6.15
C SER A 175 -0.29 15.07 -7.00
N ILE A 176 0.93 15.58 -7.16
CA ILE A 176 1.22 16.86 -7.84
C ILE A 176 1.36 16.69 -9.37
N ASP A 177 1.94 15.58 -9.87
CA ASP A 177 2.16 15.39 -11.31
C ASP A 177 0.89 15.16 -12.16
N HIS A 178 -0.28 15.08 -11.52
CA HIS A 178 -1.57 14.88 -12.19
C HIS A 178 -2.69 15.81 -11.71
N ALA A 179 -2.36 16.92 -11.04
CA ALA A 179 -3.31 18.03 -10.90
C ALA A 179 -3.52 18.69 -12.26
N SER A 180 -4.43 18.16 -13.08
CA SER A 180 -4.87 18.87 -14.29
C SER A 180 -5.51 20.22 -13.91
N PRO A 181 -5.27 21.25 -14.73
CA PRO A 181 -5.55 22.63 -14.39
C PRO A 181 -7.05 22.88 -14.32
N THR A 182 -7.44 23.63 -13.30
CA THR A 182 -8.78 24.18 -13.16
C THR A 182 -9.14 25.03 -14.37
N LEU A 183 -10.34 24.79 -14.88
CA LEU A 183 -11.04 25.53 -15.91
C LEU A 183 -11.01 27.04 -15.63
N GLY A 184 -10.29 27.81 -16.46
CA GLY A 184 -10.24 29.27 -16.40
C GLY A 184 -9.87 29.88 -17.75
N LYS A 185 -10.89 30.13 -18.58
CA LYS A 185 -10.99 31.08 -19.73
C LYS A 185 -9.82 31.15 -20.75
N SER A 186 -10.18 30.89 -22.02
CA SER A 186 -9.50 31.34 -23.25
C SER A 186 -8.97 32.79 -23.11
N PRO A 187 -7.79 33.15 -23.66
CA PRO A 187 -7.58 33.24 -25.10
C PRO A 187 -6.29 32.58 -25.63
N GLU A 188 -6.40 32.06 -26.85
CA GLU A 188 -5.44 32.11 -27.98
C GLU A 188 -3.98 32.48 -27.64
N THR A 189 -3.00 31.60 -27.91
CA THR A 189 -2.01 31.67 -29.02
C THR A 189 -0.96 30.55 -28.86
N ASP A 190 -0.66 29.84 -29.95
CA ASP A 190 0.55 29.03 -30.27
C ASP A 190 1.15 28.06 -29.23
N ALA A 191 0.76 26.78 -29.35
CA ALA A 191 1.51 25.65 -28.79
C ALA A 191 2.22 24.88 -29.90
N THR A 192 3.53 25.06 -29.98
CA THR A 192 4.44 24.14 -30.68
C THR A 192 4.85 23.02 -29.73
N CYS A 193 4.63 21.78 -30.19
CA CYS A 193 5.32 20.53 -29.83
C CYS A 193 5.07 19.91 -28.45
N VAL A 194 4.14 18.95 -28.39
CA VAL A 194 4.28 17.71 -27.60
C VAL A 194 3.65 16.56 -28.39
N SER A 195 4.40 15.47 -28.56
CA SER A 195 4.04 14.30 -29.36
C SER A 195 2.76 13.58 -28.88
N PRO A 196 1.99 12.91 -29.76
CA PRO A 196 0.69 12.36 -29.40
C PRO A 196 0.83 11.06 -28.59
N LEU A 197 0.21 11.08 -27.41
CA LEU A 197 -0.26 9.90 -26.69
C LEU A 197 -1.09 9.03 -27.64
N HIS A 198 -0.85 7.72 -27.60
CA HIS A 198 -1.55 6.74 -28.42
C HIS A 198 -3.04 6.72 -28.04
N VAL A 199 -3.87 7.28 -28.92
CA VAL A 199 -5.34 7.18 -28.83
C VAL A 199 -5.72 5.74 -29.20
N PRO A 200 -6.41 4.98 -28.32
CA PRO A 200 -6.77 3.61 -28.62
C PRO A 200 -7.72 3.55 -29.82
N ALA A 201 -7.59 2.50 -30.64
CA ALA A 201 -8.30 2.38 -31.92
C ALA A 201 -9.83 2.47 -31.78
N TYR A 202 -10.38 1.94 -30.69
CA TYR A 202 -11.82 2.02 -30.42
C TYR A 202 -12.28 3.46 -30.16
N GLU A 203 -11.44 4.34 -29.61
CA GLU A 203 -11.78 5.73 -29.34
C GLU A 203 -11.91 6.52 -30.64
N VAL A 204 -11.08 6.17 -31.65
CA VAL A 204 -11.19 6.69 -33.02
C VAL A 204 -12.54 6.27 -33.63
N ASP A 205 -12.92 5.00 -33.49
CA ASP A 205 -14.19 4.48 -34.00
C ASP A 205 -15.41 5.11 -33.30
N LEU A 206 -15.34 5.29 -31.99
CA LEU A 206 -16.41 5.92 -31.20
C LEU A 206 -16.56 7.41 -31.52
N SER A 207 -15.46 8.15 -31.71
CA SER A 207 -15.48 9.56 -32.09
C SER A 207 -16.06 9.80 -33.50
N GLY A 208 -16.01 8.78 -34.36
CA GLY A 208 -16.68 8.73 -35.66
C GLY A 208 -18.20 8.57 -35.58
N SER A 209 -18.72 8.02 -34.48
CA SER A 209 -20.15 7.79 -34.30
C SER A 209 -20.90 9.08 -33.96
N ARG A 210 -21.96 9.36 -34.75
CA ARG A 210 -22.86 10.51 -34.51
C ARG A 210 -23.53 10.48 -33.13
N VAL A 211 -23.71 9.29 -32.55
CA VAL A 211 -24.32 9.09 -31.23
C VAL A 211 -23.36 9.57 -30.14
N TYR A 212 -22.09 9.16 -30.22
CA TYR A 212 -21.04 9.55 -29.26
C TYR A 212 -20.70 11.04 -29.35
N ARG A 213 -20.76 11.65 -30.54
CA ARG A 213 -20.49 13.09 -30.75
C ARG A 213 -21.51 14.02 -30.08
N ARG A 214 -22.71 13.54 -29.76
CA ARG A 214 -23.75 14.34 -29.07
C ARG A 214 -23.64 14.27 -27.55
N VAL A 215 -22.92 13.29 -27.02
CA VAL A 215 -22.64 13.19 -25.60
C VAL A 215 -21.46 14.13 -25.33
N ARG A 216 -21.69 15.22 -24.59
CA ARG A 216 -20.57 15.98 -24.03
C ARG A 216 -19.74 14.96 -23.24
N PRO A 217 -18.41 14.87 -23.44
CA PRO A 217 -17.58 14.03 -22.60
C PRO A 217 -17.72 14.57 -21.17
N ARG A 218 -18.62 13.97 -20.41
CA ARG A 218 -18.43 13.89 -18.97
C ARG A 218 -17.18 13.05 -18.86
N ALA A 219 -16.11 13.64 -18.34
CA ALA A 219 -15.03 12.84 -17.79
C ALA A 219 -15.67 11.96 -16.70
N SER A 220 -16.13 10.78 -17.10
CA SER A 220 -16.60 9.76 -16.18
C SER A 220 -15.34 9.19 -15.56
N VAL A 221 -15.09 9.59 -14.32
CA VAL A 221 -14.03 9.02 -13.45
C VAL A 221 -14.21 7.50 -13.26
N TRP A 222 -15.32 6.93 -13.75
CA TRP A 222 -15.69 5.52 -13.65
C TRP A 222 -15.28 4.62 -14.83
N SER A 223 -14.59 5.14 -15.83
CA SER A 223 -14.05 4.31 -16.90
C SER A 223 -12.61 3.93 -16.56
N VAL A 224 -12.43 2.90 -15.73
CA VAL A 224 -11.11 2.25 -15.56
C VAL A 224 -10.84 1.45 -16.83
N GLY A 225 -10.42 2.15 -17.90
CA GLY A 225 -9.86 1.56 -19.09
C GLY A 225 -8.41 1.15 -18.81
N SER A 226 -8.03 -0.07 -19.18
CA SER A 226 -6.74 -0.68 -18.85
C SER A 226 -5.52 -0.10 -19.59
N THR A 227 -5.60 1.12 -20.11
CA THR A 227 -4.58 1.66 -21.04
C THR A 227 -4.13 3.08 -20.77
N ASP A 228 -4.79 3.82 -19.87
CA ASP A 228 -4.16 5.03 -19.34
C ASP A 228 -3.07 4.59 -18.37
N ARG A 229 -1.86 5.10 -18.59
CA ARG A 229 -0.68 4.87 -17.77
C ARG A 229 -0.97 5.38 -16.36
N VAL A 230 -1.59 4.53 -15.54
CA VAL A 230 -1.82 4.62 -14.10
C VAL A 230 -1.80 6.06 -13.55
N SER A 231 -2.76 6.89 -13.98
CA SER A 231 -3.00 8.19 -13.35
C SER A 231 -3.69 7.98 -11.99
N MET A 232 -2.90 7.62 -10.98
CA MET A 232 -3.34 7.53 -9.58
C MET A 232 -2.95 8.80 -8.83
N ALA A 233 -3.69 9.89 -9.04
CA ALA A 233 -3.57 11.02 -8.12
C ALA A 233 -4.20 10.63 -6.77
N LEU A 234 -3.39 10.50 -5.71
CA LEU A 234 -3.85 10.07 -4.38
C LEU A 234 -4.86 11.03 -3.74
N SER A 235 -4.92 12.28 -4.21
CA SER A 235 -5.97 13.25 -3.90
C SER A 235 -7.35 12.82 -4.39
N VAL A 236 -7.45 12.03 -5.47
CA VAL A 236 -8.73 11.44 -5.92
C VAL A 236 -9.22 10.42 -4.90
N PHE A 237 -8.31 9.71 -4.24
CA PHE A 237 -8.63 8.70 -3.23
C PHE A 237 -8.83 9.26 -1.82
N SER A 238 -8.58 10.55 -1.57
CA SER A 238 -8.85 11.15 -0.25
C SER A 238 -10.33 11.14 0.10
N ASN A 239 -11.18 11.24 -0.93
CA ASN A 239 -12.63 11.22 -0.80
C ASN A 239 -13.24 9.86 -1.17
N LEU A 240 -12.42 8.87 -1.55
CA LEU A 240 -12.88 7.54 -1.90
C LEU A 240 -12.73 6.59 -0.73
N THR A 241 -13.79 5.84 -0.52
CA THR A 241 -13.91 4.83 0.51
C THR A 241 -13.80 3.44 -0.11
N VAL A 242 -13.67 2.41 0.72
CA VAL A 242 -13.66 1.01 0.22
C VAL A 242 -15.00 0.64 -0.44
N ASP A 243 -16.10 1.33 -0.10
CA ASP A 243 -17.42 1.09 -0.70
C ASP A 243 -17.53 1.64 -2.14
N ASP A 244 -16.81 2.72 -2.44
CA ASP A 244 -16.86 3.39 -3.74
C ASP A 244 -16.15 2.61 -4.87
N VAL A 245 -15.42 1.54 -4.53
CA VAL A 245 -14.57 0.79 -5.45
C VAL A 245 -15.01 -0.67 -5.51
N SER A 246 -15.37 -1.14 -6.70
CA SER A 246 -15.86 -2.52 -6.90
C SER A 246 -14.79 -3.60 -6.63
N ASN A 247 -13.50 -3.26 -6.75
CA ASN A 247 -12.40 -4.17 -6.44
C ASN A 247 -11.15 -3.41 -5.98
N VAL A 248 -10.93 -3.35 -4.66
CA VAL A 248 -9.76 -2.69 -4.06
C VAL A 248 -8.44 -3.40 -4.40
N SER A 249 -8.46 -4.71 -4.61
CA SER A 249 -7.22 -5.51 -4.82
C SER A 249 -6.46 -5.14 -6.10
N VAL A 250 -7.13 -4.54 -7.09
CA VAL A 250 -6.59 -4.18 -8.41
C VAL A 250 -5.91 -2.80 -8.41
N LEU A 251 -6.18 -1.98 -7.40
CA LEU A 251 -5.57 -0.66 -7.26
C LEU A 251 -4.08 -0.78 -6.97
N CYS A 252 -3.29 0.18 -7.45
CA CYS A 252 -1.85 0.14 -7.32
C CYS A 252 -1.35 1.02 -6.17
N LEU A 253 -0.29 0.58 -5.52
CA LEU A 253 0.48 1.30 -4.52
C LEU A 253 1.56 2.14 -5.24
N PRO A 254 2.02 3.26 -4.65
CA PRO A 254 3.10 4.08 -5.20
C PRO A 254 4.48 3.45 -5.00
N ILE A 255 4.62 2.15 -5.31
CA ILE A 255 5.83 1.34 -5.16
C ILE A 255 6.14 0.64 -6.46
N TRP A 256 7.38 0.80 -6.93
CA TRP A 256 7.92 0.07 -8.08
C TRP A 256 8.92 -0.98 -7.65
N SER A 257 9.20 -1.92 -8.55
CA SER A 257 10.17 -3.00 -8.31
C SER A 257 11.59 -2.49 -8.04
N SER A 258 11.95 -1.31 -8.54
CA SER A 258 13.21 -0.62 -8.28
C SER A 258 13.38 -0.19 -6.83
N ASP A 259 12.29 0.02 -6.10
CA ASP A 259 12.32 0.69 -4.80
C ASP A 259 12.61 -0.29 -3.65
N ILE A 260 12.39 -1.58 -3.90
CA ILE A 260 12.46 -2.64 -2.90
C ILE A 260 13.48 -3.71 -3.30
N SER A 261 14.27 -4.22 -2.35
CA SER A 261 15.24 -5.30 -2.65
C SER A 261 14.59 -6.66 -2.76
N ASN A 262 13.43 -6.82 -2.13
CA ASN A 262 12.71 -8.08 -2.05
C ASN A 262 11.57 -8.15 -3.07
N ALA A 263 11.77 -7.48 -4.22
CA ALA A 263 10.83 -7.47 -5.34
C ALA A 263 10.41 -8.88 -5.78
N SER A 264 11.26 -9.89 -5.58
CA SER A 264 10.96 -11.30 -5.90
C SER A 264 9.74 -11.87 -5.18
N HIS A 265 9.36 -11.32 -4.02
CA HIS A 265 8.19 -11.78 -3.27
C HIS A 265 6.87 -11.22 -3.83
N TYR A 266 6.96 -10.22 -4.70
CA TYR A 266 5.82 -9.45 -5.18
C TYR A 266 5.58 -9.71 -6.66
N ARG A 267 4.31 -9.75 -7.06
CA ARG A 267 3.92 -9.81 -8.47
C ARG A 267 3.58 -8.40 -8.96
N PHE A 268 4.50 -7.82 -9.72
CA PHE A 268 4.25 -6.60 -10.47
C PHE A 268 3.49 -6.93 -11.75
N ARG A 269 2.60 -6.02 -12.17
CA ARG A 269 1.90 -6.16 -13.45
C ARG A 269 2.90 -5.92 -14.60
N GLN A 270 2.70 -6.61 -15.72
CA GLN A 270 3.53 -6.53 -16.93
C GLN A 270 2.73 -5.90 -18.05
#